data_AF-A0A1W2GPY1-F1
#
_entry.id   AF-A0A1W2GPY1-F1
#
_cell.length_a   1.000
_cell.length_b   1.000
_cell.length_c   1.000
_cell.angle_alpha   90.00
_cell.angle_beta   90.00
_cell.angle_gamma   90.00
#
_symmetry.space_group_name_H-M   'P 1'
#
loop_
_entity.id
_entity.type
_entity.pdbx_description
1 polymer ?
#
loop_
_entity_poly.entity_id
_entity_poly.type
_entity_poly.pdbx_seq_one_letter_code
_entity_poly.pdbx_strand_id
1 'polypeptide(L)'
;MIRKEWSIFLTAIMFYTRIPCPRWVDHSADMLNKATKYFPLIGWVVGGFAGAVFFGAYQMLPVSIAVVLSMTASILLTGAFHEDGFADVCDGFGGGWTKEKILKIMKDSAIGAYGALGMTMMILFKFILLWEISNTKDGLTTAVIMLAAHSISRANSVFMIFTDQYARDNEDSKAKPVARQMNFGSFMMAISIGFLPLVYFQNLYFLTAIPVLILVKLYLSSYFKKWIGGYTGDCLGAVQQVSEIILYLMVLLLWKFI
;
A
#
# COMPACT_ATOMS: atom_id res chain seq x y z
N MET A 1 3.28 -28.92 -1.86
CA MET A 1 3.49 -27.67 -1.11
C MET A 1 3.79 -26.49 -2.05
N ILE A 2 4.86 -26.55 -2.86
CA ILE A 2 5.27 -25.47 -3.79
C ILE A 2 4.16 -25.06 -4.78
N ARG A 3 3.50 -26.02 -5.44
CA ARG A 3 2.38 -25.74 -6.36
C ARG A 3 1.22 -24.97 -5.71
N LYS A 4 0.98 -25.20 -4.41
CA LYS A 4 -0.09 -24.54 -3.66
C LYS A 4 0.29 -23.09 -3.36
N GLU A 5 1.51 -22.85 -2.88
CA GLU A 5 2.01 -21.49 -2.61
C GLU A 5 2.11 -20.65 -3.88
N TRP A 6 2.50 -21.26 -5.01
CA TRP A 6 2.48 -20.60 -6.32
C TRP A 6 1.07 -20.15 -6.72
N SER A 7 0.06 -21.00 -6.54
CA SER A 7 -1.34 -20.63 -6.81
C SER A 7 -1.82 -19.48 -5.92
N ILE A 8 -1.45 -19.48 -4.63
CA ILE A 8 -1.78 -18.40 -3.69
C ILE A 8 -1.07 -17.09 -4.09
N PHE A 9 0.19 -17.16 -4.53
CA PHE A 9 0.90 -15.98 -5.04
C PHE A 9 0.27 -15.43 -6.33
N LEU A 10 -0.11 -16.29 -7.29
CA LEU A 10 -0.81 -15.84 -8.48
C LEU A 10 -2.19 -15.25 -8.17
N THR A 11 -2.85 -15.74 -7.12
CA THR A 11 -4.08 -15.13 -6.60
C THR A 11 -3.81 -13.70 -6.11
N ALA A 12 -2.68 -13.46 -5.43
CA ALA A 12 -2.26 -12.11 -5.04
C ALA A 12 -1.97 -11.22 -6.27
N ILE A 13 -1.26 -11.74 -7.28
CA ILE A 13 -0.99 -11.01 -8.53
C ILE A 13 -2.29 -10.61 -9.22
N MET A 14 -3.21 -11.56 -9.38
CA MET A 14 -4.51 -11.34 -10.01
C MET A 14 -5.35 -10.29 -9.26
N PHE A 15 -5.31 -10.30 -7.92
CA PHE A 15 -6.14 -9.41 -7.11
C PHE A 15 -5.57 -7.98 -7.02
N TYR A 16 -4.25 -7.85 -6.84
CA TYR A 16 -3.61 -6.56 -6.55
C TYR A 16 -2.98 -5.89 -7.78
N THR A 17 -2.99 -6.54 -8.94
CA THR A 17 -2.43 -6.00 -10.19
C THR A 17 -3.32 -6.33 -11.39
N ARG A 18 -3.09 -5.66 -12.51
CA ARG A 18 -3.69 -5.94 -13.82
C ARG A 18 -2.85 -6.88 -14.69
N ILE A 19 -1.87 -7.58 -14.10
CA ILE A 19 -1.09 -8.59 -14.82
C ILE A 19 -2.02 -9.75 -15.15
N PRO A 20 -2.16 -10.15 -16.43
CA PRO A 20 -3.00 -11.28 -16.81
C PRO A 20 -2.54 -12.57 -16.13
N CYS A 21 -3.45 -13.21 -15.39
CA CYS A 21 -3.22 -14.49 -14.74
C CYS A 21 -3.91 -15.63 -15.49
N PRO A 22 -3.40 -16.87 -15.39
CA PRO A 22 -4.05 -18.03 -15.98
C PRO A 22 -5.48 -18.24 -15.43
N ARG A 23 -6.40 -18.73 -16.28
CA ARG A 23 -7.83 -18.92 -15.94
C ARG A 23 -8.08 -19.90 -14.77
N TRP A 24 -7.10 -20.73 -14.41
CA TRP A 24 -7.20 -21.69 -13.31
C TRP A 24 -6.88 -21.10 -11.94
N VAL A 25 -6.45 -19.83 -11.86
CA VAL A 25 -6.20 -19.14 -10.59
C VAL A 25 -7.53 -18.94 -9.86
N ASP A 26 -7.60 -19.41 -8.62
CA ASP A 26 -8.81 -19.35 -7.79
C ASP A 26 -8.98 -17.95 -7.18
N HIS A 27 -10.17 -17.38 -7.33
CA HIS A 27 -10.57 -16.06 -6.81
C HIS A 27 -11.54 -16.17 -5.62
N SER A 28 -11.67 -17.36 -5.01
CA SER A 28 -12.47 -17.57 -3.81
C SER A 28 -11.97 -16.71 -2.65
N ALA A 29 -12.90 -16.31 -1.77
CA ALA A 29 -12.57 -15.50 -0.59
C ALA A 29 -11.52 -16.16 0.33
N ASP A 30 -11.51 -17.49 0.42
CA ASP A 30 -10.50 -18.24 1.18
C ASP A 30 -9.09 -18.12 0.56
N MET A 31 -9.00 -18.19 -0.77
CA MET A 31 -7.72 -18.01 -1.48
C MET A 31 -7.22 -16.57 -1.40
N LEU A 32 -8.12 -15.58 -1.52
CA LEU A 32 -7.77 -14.17 -1.32
C LEU A 32 -7.22 -13.92 0.10
N ASN A 33 -7.86 -14.47 1.13
CA ASN A 33 -7.37 -14.37 2.50
C ASN A 33 -5.97 -14.99 2.69
N LYS A 34 -5.70 -16.12 2.01
CA LYS A 34 -4.36 -16.74 2.01
C LYS A 34 -3.34 -15.92 1.24
N ALA A 35 -3.77 -15.24 0.17
CA ALA A 35 -2.94 -14.43 -0.70
C ALA A 35 -2.38 -13.19 -0.01
N THR A 36 -3.06 -12.67 1.01
CA THR A 36 -2.66 -11.48 1.78
C THR A 36 -1.23 -11.52 2.32
N LYS A 37 -0.70 -12.70 2.69
CA LYS A 37 0.69 -12.83 3.17
C LYS A 37 1.75 -12.47 2.11
N TYR A 38 1.37 -12.52 0.83
CA TYR A 38 2.21 -12.13 -0.30
C TYR A 38 2.05 -10.67 -0.71
N PHE A 39 1.21 -9.90 -0.02
CA PHE A 39 0.98 -8.51 -0.37
C PHE A 39 2.26 -7.65 -0.39
N PRO A 40 3.22 -7.82 0.54
CA PRO A 40 4.51 -7.12 0.44
C PRO A 40 5.32 -7.55 -0.79
N LEU A 41 5.25 -8.82 -1.18
CA LEU A 41 5.87 -9.32 -2.41
C LEU A 41 5.23 -8.72 -3.67
N ILE A 42 3.94 -8.42 -3.65
CA ILE A 42 3.32 -7.60 -4.72
C ILE A 42 3.93 -6.20 -4.76
N GLY A 43 4.31 -5.64 -3.61
CA GLY A 43 5.07 -4.40 -3.54
C GLY A 43 6.43 -4.48 -4.24
N TRP A 44 7.11 -5.62 -4.21
CA TRP A 44 8.33 -5.84 -5.00
C TRP A 44 8.03 -5.83 -6.50
N VAL A 45 6.93 -6.46 -6.93
CA VAL A 45 6.53 -6.49 -8.34
C VAL A 45 6.19 -5.09 -8.82
N VAL A 46 5.33 -4.37 -8.09
CA VAL A 46 4.87 -3.02 -8.47
C VAL A 46 6.01 -2.00 -8.36
N GLY A 47 6.73 -1.99 -7.23
CA GLY A 47 7.83 -1.05 -7.00
C GLY A 47 9.05 -1.34 -7.86
N GLY A 48 9.33 -2.61 -8.15
CA GLY A 48 10.38 -3.00 -9.10
C GLY A 48 10.04 -2.58 -10.53
N PHE A 49 8.78 -2.75 -10.96
CA PHE A 49 8.34 -2.26 -12.27
C PHE A 49 8.38 -0.73 -12.37
N ALA A 50 7.84 -0.02 -11.37
CA ALA A 50 7.89 1.44 -11.31
C ALA A 50 9.33 1.96 -11.27
N GLY A 51 10.18 1.35 -10.44
CA GLY A 51 11.60 1.67 -10.34
C GLY A 51 12.37 1.40 -11.64
N ALA A 52 12.05 0.33 -12.38
CA ALA A 52 12.64 0.05 -13.68
C ALA A 52 12.23 1.07 -14.75
N VAL A 53 10.94 1.45 -14.78
CA VAL A 53 10.44 2.52 -15.66
C VAL A 53 11.12 3.85 -15.34
N PHE A 54 11.22 4.19 -14.05
CA PHE A 54 11.95 5.36 -13.59
C PHE A 54 13.40 5.32 -14.06
N PHE A 55 14.13 4.24 -13.75
CA PHE A 55 15.57 4.13 -14.02
C PHE A 55 15.87 4.23 -15.51
N GLY A 56 15.06 3.60 -16.36
CA GLY A 56 15.19 3.69 -17.82
C GLY A 56 14.89 5.09 -18.35
N ALA A 57 13.80 5.71 -17.89
CA ALA A 57 13.42 7.07 -18.29
C ALA A 57 14.46 8.11 -17.81
N TYR A 58 14.99 7.94 -16.60
CA TYR A 58 16.00 8.81 -15.99
C TYR A 58 17.29 8.91 -16.82
N GLN A 59 17.65 7.88 -17.60
CA GLN A 59 18.83 7.94 -18.47
C GLN A 59 18.68 8.89 -19.66
N MET A 60 17.45 9.20 -20.06
CA MET A 60 17.16 9.87 -21.34
C MET A 60 16.29 11.13 -21.20
N LEU A 61 15.60 11.29 -20.07
CA LEU A 61 14.59 12.33 -19.87
C LEU A 61 14.86 13.14 -18.58
N PRO A 62 14.35 14.38 -18.49
CA PRO A 62 14.34 15.12 -17.24
C PRO A 62 13.71 14.34 -16.10
N VAL A 63 14.26 14.52 -14.88
CA VAL A 63 13.85 13.82 -13.66
C VAL A 63 12.34 13.91 -13.41
N SER A 64 11.76 15.10 -13.60
CA SER A 64 10.32 15.30 -13.45
C SER A 64 9.49 14.38 -14.35
N ILE A 65 9.89 14.19 -15.60
CA ILE A 65 9.21 13.31 -16.55
C ILE A 65 9.39 11.84 -16.14
N ALA A 66 10.61 11.45 -15.74
CA ALA A 66 10.88 10.08 -15.28
C ALA A 66 10.03 9.69 -14.05
N VAL A 67 9.85 10.62 -13.10
CA VAL A 67 8.98 10.41 -11.93
C VAL A 67 7.51 10.25 -12.35
N VAL A 68 6.99 11.11 -13.23
CA VAL A 68 5.61 11.01 -13.73
C VAL A 68 5.37 9.68 -14.45
N LEU A 69 6.31 9.23 -15.30
CA LEU A 69 6.21 7.95 -16.00
C LEU A 69 6.21 6.77 -15.02
N SER A 70 7.05 6.81 -13.99
CA SER A 70 7.08 5.80 -12.93
C SER A 70 5.77 5.71 -12.15
N MET A 71 5.23 6.84 -11.71
CA MET A 71 3.95 6.91 -11.00
C MET A 71 2.79 6.43 -11.90
N THR A 72 2.80 6.83 -13.17
CA THR A 72 1.79 6.37 -14.15
C THR A 72 1.88 4.86 -14.34
N ALA A 73 3.09 4.31 -14.44
CA ALA A 73 3.31 2.88 -14.61
C ALA A 73 2.78 2.07 -13.41
N SER A 74 3.02 2.52 -12.18
CA SER A 74 2.50 1.84 -10.98
C SER A 74 0.98 1.92 -10.90
N ILE A 75 0.38 3.07 -11.18
CA ILE A 75 -1.08 3.27 -11.21
C ILE A 75 -1.74 2.38 -12.28
N LEU A 76 -1.17 2.29 -13.48
CA LEU A 76 -1.69 1.42 -14.54
C LEU A 76 -1.56 -0.06 -14.18
N LEU A 77 -0.43 -0.44 -13.57
CA LEU A 77 -0.17 -1.82 -13.17
C LEU A 77 -1.10 -2.28 -12.06
N THR A 78 -1.43 -1.42 -11.09
CA THR A 78 -2.38 -1.75 -10.01
C THR A 78 -3.83 -1.49 -10.40
N GLY A 79 -4.06 -0.67 -11.42
CA GLY A 79 -5.39 -0.19 -11.78
C GLY A 79 -5.94 0.87 -10.83
N ALA A 80 -5.07 1.68 -10.22
CA ALA A 80 -5.40 2.68 -9.20
C ALA A 80 -6.03 2.09 -7.91
N PHE A 81 -5.80 0.81 -7.62
CA PHE A 81 -6.50 0.09 -6.55
C PHE A 81 -6.36 0.72 -5.15
N HIS A 82 -5.18 1.24 -4.81
CA HIS A 82 -4.95 1.83 -3.48
C HIS A 82 -5.24 3.34 -3.47
N GLU A 83 -5.05 3.98 -4.62
CA GLU A 83 -5.41 5.37 -4.90
C GLU A 83 -6.93 5.56 -4.73
N ASP A 84 -7.73 4.68 -5.31
CA ASP A 84 -9.19 4.65 -5.17
C ASP A 84 -9.61 4.51 -3.70
N GLY A 85 -9.04 3.52 -2.99
CA GLY A 85 -9.32 3.35 -1.57
C GLY A 85 -8.92 4.55 -0.69
N PHE A 86 -7.88 5.30 -1.08
CA PHE A 86 -7.55 6.56 -0.41
C PHE A 86 -8.58 7.66 -0.70
N ALA A 87 -9.06 7.77 -1.95
CA ALA A 87 -10.13 8.69 -2.32
C ALA A 87 -11.42 8.39 -1.54
N ASP A 88 -11.81 7.11 -1.46
CA ASP A 88 -12.99 6.66 -0.71
C ASP A 88 -12.88 6.97 0.78
N VAL A 89 -11.70 6.78 1.38
CA VAL A 89 -11.46 7.17 2.78
C VAL A 89 -11.60 8.68 2.95
N CYS A 90 -11.06 9.48 2.03
CA CYS A 90 -11.22 10.93 2.09
C CYS A 90 -12.69 11.35 1.99
N ASP A 91 -13.45 10.82 1.03
CA ASP A 91 -14.88 11.15 0.87
C ASP A 91 -15.74 10.62 1.99
N GLY A 92 -15.55 9.36 2.36
CA GLY A 92 -16.27 8.69 3.43
C GLY A 92 -16.14 9.44 4.74
N PHE A 93 -14.90 9.66 5.19
CA PHE A 93 -14.62 10.25 6.49
C PHE A 93 -14.67 11.79 6.49
N GLY A 94 -14.57 12.43 5.32
CA GLY A 94 -14.76 13.88 5.17
C GLY A 94 -16.23 14.29 5.08
N GLY A 95 -17.07 13.49 4.41
CA GLY A 95 -18.49 13.78 4.18
C GLY A 95 -19.49 13.07 5.09
N GLY A 96 -19.05 12.00 5.78
CA GLY A 96 -19.86 11.18 6.67
C GLY A 96 -19.66 11.52 8.15
N TRP A 97 -20.74 11.54 8.92
CA TRP A 97 -20.73 11.86 10.36
C TRP A 97 -21.25 10.71 11.24
N THR A 98 -21.72 9.63 10.63
CA THR A 98 -22.12 8.37 11.29
C THR A 98 -21.48 7.21 10.54
N LYS A 99 -21.31 6.07 11.20
CA LYS A 99 -20.74 4.85 10.59
C LYS A 99 -21.45 4.49 9.29
N GLU A 100 -22.78 4.49 9.29
CA GLU A 100 -23.61 4.12 8.14
C GLU A 100 -23.41 5.08 6.97
N LYS A 101 -23.33 6.39 7.26
CA LYS A 101 -23.12 7.40 6.21
C LYS A 101 -21.71 7.33 5.64
N ILE A 102 -20.69 7.13 6.47
CA ILE A 102 -19.30 6.96 6.04
C ILE A 102 -19.20 5.74 5.09
N LEU A 103 -19.67 4.58 5.54
CA LEU A 103 -19.62 3.34 4.75
C LEU A 103 -20.48 3.41 3.48
N LYS A 104 -21.58 4.18 3.50
CA LYS A 104 -22.39 4.42 2.30
C LYS A 104 -21.63 5.26 1.28
N ILE A 105 -20.95 6.33 1.71
CA ILE A 105 -20.17 7.19 0.81
C ILE A 105 -18.98 6.42 0.22
N MET A 106 -18.26 5.63 1.02
CA MET A 106 -17.14 4.82 0.54
C MET A 106 -17.54 3.74 -0.50
N LYS A 107 -18.82 3.41 -0.62
CA LYS A 107 -19.33 2.47 -1.63
C LYS A 107 -19.88 3.16 -2.87
N ASP A 108 -19.95 4.50 -2.86
CA ASP A 108 -20.37 5.28 -4.01
C ASP A 108 -19.21 5.37 -5.00
N SER A 109 -19.44 5.05 -6.26
CA SER A 109 -18.38 5.12 -7.28
C SER A 109 -18.12 6.55 -7.76
N ALA A 110 -18.94 7.52 -7.37
CA ALA A 110 -18.71 8.93 -7.69
C ALA A 110 -17.69 9.56 -6.73
N ILE A 111 -16.64 10.17 -7.28
CA ILE A 111 -15.68 10.93 -6.49
C ILE A 111 -16.30 12.23 -5.97
N GLY A 112 -16.17 12.47 -4.66
CA GLY A 112 -16.56 13.69 -3.99
C GLY A 112 -15.44 14.72 -3.90
N ALA A 113 -15.75 15.87 -3.28
CA ALA A 113 -14.78 16.96 -3.15
C ALA A 113 -13.59 16.59 -2.26
N TYR A 114 -13.80 15.78 -1.21
CA TYR A 114 -12.73 15.38 -0.31
C TYR A 114 -11.80 14.36 -0.97
N GLY A 115 -12.36 13.39 -1.71
CA GLY A 115 -11.60 12.44 -2.53
C GLY A 115 -10.78 13.15 -3.59
N ALA A 116 -11.38 14.09 -4.32
CA ALA A 116 -10.68 14.86 -5.34
C ALA A 116 -9.51 15.69 -4.78
N LEU A 117 -9.73 16.43 -3.68
CA LEU A 117 -8.68 17.21 -3.03
C LEU A 117 -7.60 16.31 -2.39
N GLY A 118 -8.02 15.25 -1.72
CA GLY A 118 -7.13 14.26 -1.10
C GLY A 118 -6.21 13.63 -2.13
N MET A 119 -6.78 13.10 -3.21
CA MET A 119 -6.03 12.49 -4.32
C MET A 119 -5.05 13.47 -4.95
N THR A 120 -5.49 14.70 -5.19
CA THR A 120 -4.62 15.76 -5.75
C THR A 120 -3.43 16.01 -4.84
N MET A 121 -3.66 16.21 -3.54
CA MET A 121 -2.58 16.45 -2.57
C MET A 121 -1.66 15.24 -2.41
N MET A 122 -2.21 14.03 -2.39
CA MET A 122 -1.44 12.78 -2.29
C MET A 122 -0.51 12.58 -3.49
N ILE A 123 -1.03 12.72 -4.72
CA ILE A 123 -0.23 12.57 -5.95
C ILE A 123 0.81 13.67 -6.07
N LEU A 124 0.43 14.94 -5.83
CA LEU A 124 1.37 16.06 -5.88
C LEU A 124 2.49 15.91 -4.86
N PHE A 125 2.16 15.53 -3.62
CA PHE A 125 3.18 15.37 -2.60
C PHE A 125 4.11 14.20 -2.91
N LYS A 126 3.58 13.07 -3.39
CA LYS A 126 4.39 11.93 -3.86
C LYS A 126 5.33 12.35 -4.99
N PHE A 127 4.85 13.11 -5.97
CA PHE A 127 5.66 13.64 -7.07
C PHE A 127 6.80 14.52 -6.56
N ILE A 128 6.51 15.50 -5.70
CA ILE A 128 7.51 16.43 -5.15
C ILE A 128 8.59 15.65 -4.38
N LEU A 129 8.19 14.73 -3.50
CA LEU A 129 9.13 13.93 -2.71
C LEU A 129 10.05 13.10 -3.60
N LEU A 130 9.51 12.40 -4.60
CA LEU A 130 10.29 11.60 -5.52
C LEU A 130 11.19 12.45 -6.40
N TRP A 131 10.73 13.61 -6.86
CA TRP A 131 11.54 14.55 -7.63
C TRP A 131 12.74 15.06 -6.83
N GLU A 132 12.55 15.46 -5.57
CA GLU A 132 13.62 15.88 -4.67
C GLU A 132 14.61 14.74 -4.36
N ILE A 133 14.12 13.53 -4.08
CA ILE A 133 14.99 12.35 -3.88
C ILE A 133 15.83 12.11 -5.14
N SER A 134 15.21 12.18 -6.30
CA SER A 134 15.85 11.89 -7.58
C SER A 134 16.88 12.95 -8.00
N ASN A 135 16.76 14.19 -7.53
CA ASN A 135 17.77 15.23 -7.76
C ASN A 135 18.96 15.11 -6.81
N THR A 136 18.82 14.38 -5.70
CA THR A 136 19.87 14.22 -4.67
C THR A 136 20.54 12.85 -4.67
N LYS A 137 20.01 11.90 -5.45
CA LYS A 137 20.47 10.51 -5.54
C LYS A 137 20.62 10.08 -6.99
N ASP A 138 21.48 9.10 -7.22
CA ASP A 138 21.54 8.45 -8.52
C ASP A 138 20.24 7.69 -8.82
N GLY A 139 20.00 7.43 -10.11
CA GLY A 139 18.75 6.81 -10.55
C GLY A 139 18.52 5.41 -9.97
N LEU A 140 19.58 4.62 -9.72
CA LEU A 140 19.44 3.26 -9.18
C LEU A 140 19.02 3.31 -7.71
N THR A 141 19.67 4.16 -6.91
CA THR A 141 19.30 4.35 -5.50
C THR A 141 17.83 4.79 -5.37
N THR A 142 17.38 5.74 -6.19
CA THR A 142 15.97 6.16 -6.22
C THR A 142 15.03 5.02 -6.60
N ALA A 143 15.37 4.22 -7.62
CA ALA A 143 14.56 3.06 -8.01
C ALA A 143 14.43 2.04 -6.87
N VAL A 144 15.50 1.80 -6.11
CA VAL A 144 15.46 0.92 -4.93
C VAL A 144 14.64 1.53 -3.79
N ILE A 145 14.69 2.86 -3.58
CA ILE A 145 13.82 3.57 -2.63
C ILE A 145 12.34 3.38 -2.99
N MET A 146 11.97 3.49 -4.27
CA MET A 146 10.61 3.22 -4.74
C MET A 146 10.21 1.77 -4.44
N LEU A 147 11.05 0.80 -4.77
CA LEU A 147 10.81 -0.62 -4.47
C LEU A 147 10.58 -0.84 -2.96
N ALA A 148 11.46 -0.29 -2.12
CA ALA A 148 11.34 -0.37 -0.68
C ALA A 148 10.02 0.24 -0.17
N ALA A 149 9.66 1.43 -0.65
CA ALA A 149 8.43 2.11 -0.25
C ALA A 149 7.18 1.31 -0.64
N HIS A 150 7.12 0.75 -1.85
CA HIS A 150 6.02 -0.09 -2.31
C HIS A 150 5.89 -1.40 -1.51
N SER A 151 7.01 -2.03 -1.15
CA SER A 151 7.06 -3.28 -0.37
C SER A 151 6.67 -3.05 1.09
N ILE A 152 7.29 -2.08 1.76
CA ILE A 152 7.09 -1.80 3.18
C ILE A 152 5.68 -1.25 3.45
N SER A 153 5.17 -0.36 2.60
CA SER A 153 3.81 0.19 2.77
C SER A 153 2.74 -0.90 2.78
N ARG A 154 2.87 -1.92 1.92
CA ARG A 154 1.97 -3.10 1.88
C ARG A 154 2.18 -4.01 3.08
N ALA A 155 3.40 -4.13 3.60
CA ALA A 155 3.65 -4.80 4.88
C ALA A 155 2.95 -4.10 6.05
N ASN A 156 2.84 -2.77 6.02
CA ASN A 156 2.10 -2.01 7.02
C ASN A 156 0.58 -2.27 6.94
N SER A 157 0.02 -2.43 5.73
CA SER A 157 -1.37 -2.88 5.57
C SER A 157 -1.57 -4.31 6.08
N VAL A 158 -0.62 -5.23 5.85
CA VAL A 158 -0.67 -6.58 6.44
C VAL A 158 -0.61 -6.52 7.97
N PHE A 159 0.16 -5.60 8.54
CA PHE A 159 0.20 -5.38 9.98
C PHE A 159 -1.18 -4.97 10.53
N MET A 160 -1.88 -4.06 9.85
CA MET A 160 -3.27 -3.73 10.19
C MET A 160 -4.19 -4.96 10.11
N ILE A 161 -4.11 -5.74 9.03
CA ILE A 161 -4.92 -6.97 8.87
C ILE A 161 -4.70 -7.96 10.00
N PHE A 162 -3.46 -8.11 10.47
CA PHE A 162 -3.11 -9.06 11.52
C PHE A 162 -3.62 -8.64 12.90
N THR A 163 -3.69 -7.34 13.19
CA THR A 163 -3.99 -6.85 14.55
C THR A 163 -5.35 -6.22 14.74
N ASP A 164 -5.98 -5.73 13.67
CA ASP A 164 -7.21 -4.95 13.74
C ASP A 164 -8.43 -5.75 13.25
N GLN A 165 -9.63 -5.29 13.61
CA GLN A 165 -10.87 -5.94 13.21
C GLN A 165 -11.43 -5.31 11.93
N TYR A 166 -11.93 -6.15 11.02
CA TYR A 166 -12.62 -5.69 9.81
C TYR A 166 -13.98 -5.07 10.17
N ALA A 167 -14.27 -3.88 9.65
CA ALA A 167 -15.53 -3.18 9.86
C ALA A 167 -16.69 -3.94 9.19
N ARG A 168 -17.75 -4.22 9.95
CA ARG A 168 -18.97 -4.89 9.44
C ARG A 168 -20.10 -3.88 9.29
N ASP A 169 -20.84 -3.99 8.18
CA ASP A 169 -22.07 -3.20 7.96
C ASP A 169 -23.15 -3.54 9.00
N ASN A 170 -23.27 -4.81 9.40
CA ASN A 170 -24.27 -5.28 10.37
C ASN A 170 -23.63 -6.13 11.49
N GLU A 171 -23.83 -5.73 12.74
CA GLU A 171 -23.36 -6.49 13.92
C GLU A 171 -24.17 -7.78 14.16
N ASP A 172 -25.40 -7.86 13.65
CA ASP A 172 -26.36 -8.97 13.86
C ASP A 172 -26.13 -10.23 13.01
N SER A 173 -25.10 -10.26 12.16
CA SER A 173 -24.75 -11.47 11.43
C SER A 173 -24.19 -12.53 12.39
N LYS A 174 -25.07 -13.43 12.85
CA LYS A 174 -24.79 -14.65 13.64
C LYS A 174 -23.79 -15.63 12.99
N ALA A 175 -23.24 -15.31 11.83
CA ALA A 175 -22.14 -16.06 11.24
C ALA A 175 -20.90 -15.92 12.15
N LYS A 176 -20.49 -17.06 12.74
CA LYS A 176 -19.28 -17.18 13.55
C LYS A 176 -18.10 -16.51 12.83
N PRO A 177 -17.19 -15.85 13.56
CA PRO A 177 -16.01 -15.31 12.94
C PRO A 177 -15.31 -16.47 12.21
N VAL A 178 -15.11 -16.35 10.90
CA VAL A 178 -14.06 -17.11 10.21
C VAL A 178 -12.71 -16.50 10.63
N ALA A 179 -12.53 -16.32 11.94
CA ALA A 179 -11.36 -15.75 12.57
C ALA A 179 -10.38 -16.90 12.80
N ARG A 180 -9.61 -17.18 11.76
CA ARG A 180 -8.18 -17.41 11.91
C ARG A 180 -7.48 -16.71 10.75
N GLN A 181 -7.58 -15.39 10.82
CA GLN A 181 -6.93 -14.40 9.97
C GLN A 181 -5.43 -14.49 10.20
N MET A 182 -4.68 -15.02 9.23
CA MET A 182 -3.21 -15.07 9.16
C MET A 182 -2.47 -15.57 10.42
N ASN A 183 -1.81 -16.73 10.33
CA ASN A 183 -0.94 -17.17 11.44
C ASN A 183 0.31 -16.28 11.59
N PHE A 184 0.88 -16.27 12.80
CA PHE A 184 2.06 -15.45 13.13
C PHE A 184 3.26 -15.71 12.20
N GLY A 185 3.47 -16.95 11.75
CA GLY A 185 4.55 -17.27 10.80
C GLY A 185 4.36 -16.60 9.44
N SER A 186 3.14 -16.56 8.92
CA SER A 186 2.80 -15.87 7.67
C SER A 186 2.91 -14.35 7.81
N PHE A 187 2.53 -13.83 8.97
CA PHE A 187 2.73 -12.43 9.32
C PHE A 187 4.21 -12.06 9.35
N MET A 188 5.05 -12.81 10.08
CA MET A 188 6.50 -12.58 10.13
C MET A 188 7.15 -12.72 8.75
N MET A 189 6.71 -13.68 7.93
CA MET A 189 7.15 -13.79 6.54
C MET A 189 6.83 -12.52 5.74
N ALA A 190 5.60 -12.02 5.85
CA ALA A 190 5.18 -10.80 5.16
C ALA A 190 5.99 -9.58 5.60
N ILE A 191 6.20 -9.39 6.90
CA ILE A 191 7.04 -8.30 7.44
C ILE A 191 8.49 -8.44 6.95
N SER A 192 9.08 -9.62 7.03
CA SER A 192 10.46 -9.86 6.55
C SER A 192 10.61 -9.54 5.07
N ILE A 193 9.69 -10.00 4.21
CA ILE A 193 9.68 -9.66 2.78
C ILE A 193 9.50 -8.17 2.58
N GLY A 194 8.63 -7.55 3.36
CA GLY A 194 8.36 -6.11 3.35
C GLY A 194 9.62 -5.27 3.48
N PHE A 195 10.41 -5.55 4.52
CA PHE A 195 11.58 -4.78 4.91
C PHE A 195 12.89 -5.22 4.26
N LEU A 196 12.93 -6.38 3.60
CA LEU A 196 14.13 -6.91 2.94
C LEU A 196 14.81 -5.93 1.94
N PRO A 197 14.10 -5.05 1.18
CA PRO A 197 14.76 -4.06 0.33
C PRO A 197 15.71 -3.11 1.08
N LEU A 198 15.48 -2.87 2.38
CA LEU A 198 16.34 -1.97 3.16
C LEU A 198 17.77 -2.47 3.31
N VAL A 199 18.03 -3.77 3.10
CA VAL A 199 19.37 -4.35 3.13
C VAL A 199 20.30 -3.69 2.12
N TYR A 200 19.76 -3.20 1.00
CA TYR A 200 20.53 -2.50 -0.03
C TYR A 200 21.28 -1.28 0.51
N PHE A 201 20.67 -0.52 1.41
CA PHE A 201 21.23 0.75 1.88
C PHE A 201 22.35 0.59 2.91
N GLN A 202 22.51 -0.60 3.50
CA GLN A 202 23.54 -0.93 4.51
C GLN A 202 23.66 0.09 5.65
N ASN A 203 22.56 0.77 5.98
CA ASN A 203 22.56 1.89 6.91
C ASN A 203 21.43 1.75 7.93
N LEU A 204 21.81 1.77 9.22
CA LEU A 204 20.88 1.58 10.33
C LEU A 204 19.88 2.73 10.49
N TYR A 205 20.17 3.93 9.97
CA TYR A 205 19.23 5.06 10.06
C TYR A 205 17.89 4.75 9.39
N PHE A 206 17.84 3.89 8.37
CA PHE A 206 16.59 3.46 7.75
C PHE A 206 15.71 2.63 8.67
N LEU A 207 16.26 2.01 9.72
CA LEU A 207 15.47 1.30 10.73
C LEU A 207 14.60 2.26 11.54
N THR A 208 14.90 3.56 11.57
CA THR A 208 14.01 4.57 12.18
C THR A 208 12.66 4.67 11.46
N ALA A 209 12.53 4.17 10.23
CA ALA A 209 11.24 4.06 9.55
C ALA A 209 10.26 3.13 10.27
N ILE A 210 10.75 2.10 10.97
CA ILE A 210 9.92 1.12 11.68
C ILE A 210 9.02 1.80 12.73
N PRO A 211 9.55 2.53 13.74
CA PRO A 211 8.69 3.15 14.75
C PRO A 211 7.72 4.17 14.14
N VAL A 212 8.13 4.94 13.12
CA VAL A 212 7.23 5.91 12.46
C VAL A 212 6.08 5.21 11.75
N LEU A 213 6.34 4.13 11.01
CA LEU A 213 5.30 3.37 10.34
C LEU A 213 4.33 2.68 11.31
N ILE A 214 4.83 2.22 12.46
CA ILE A 214 3.99 1.72 13.55
C ILE A 214 3.08 2.84 14.04
N LEU A 215 3.59 4.05 14.27
CA LEU A 215 2.78 5.19 14.70
C LEU A 215 1.72 5.57 13.67
N VAL A 216 2.07 5.60 12.38
CA VAL A 216 1.12 5.83 11.27
C VAL A 216 0.00 4.80 11.30
N LYS A 217 0.36 3.51 11.39
CA LYS A 217 -0.60 2.41 11.48
C LYS A 217 -1.51 2.55 12.69
N LEU A 218 -0.95 2.83 13.87
CA LEU A 218 -1.73 2.97 15.12
C LEU A 218 -2.67 4.16 15.07
N TYR A 219 -2.23 5.28 14.49
CA TYR A 219 -3.07 6.45 14.27
C TYR A 219 -4.26 6.13 13.37
N LEU A 220 -4.01 5.54 12.19
CA LEU A 220 -5.06 5.18 11.23
C LEU A 220 -5.99 4.10 11.79
N SER A 221 -5.47 3.06 12.45
CA SER A 221 -6.27 2.04 13.15
C SER A 221 -7.21 2.68 14.17
N SER A 222 -6.70 3.58 15.02
CA SER A 222 -7.51 4.26 16.03
C SER A 222 -8.58 5.15 15.39
N TYR A 223 -8.22 5.83 14.29
CA TYR A 223 -9.13 6.68 13.53
C TYR A 223 -10.27 5.87 12.90
N PHE A 224 -9.95 4.79 12.17
CA PHE A 224 -10.97 3.95 11.54
C PHE A 224 -11.85 3.24 12.59
N LYS A 225 -11.25 2.72 13.67
CA LYS A 225 -11.99 2.12 14.78
C LYS A 225 -12.98 3.10 15.42
N LYS A 226 -12.57 4.35 15.62
CA LYS A 226 -13.44 5.39 16.20
C LYS A 226 -14.71 5.63 15.37
N TRP A 227 -14.59 5.63 14.05
CA TRP A 227 -15.67 6.07 13.15
C TRP A 227 -16.51 4.93 12.58
N ILE A 228 -15.89 3.81 12.22
CA ILE A 228 -16.56 2.68 11.58
C ILE A 228 -16.39 1.35 12.33
N GLY A 229 -15.71 1.36 13.48
CA GLY A 229 -15.54 0.18 14.33
C GLY A 229 -14.47 -0.81 13.86
N GLY A 230 -13.68 -0.47 12.84
CA GLY A 230 -12.67 -1.36 12.24
C GLY A 230 -12.07 -0.77 10.98
N TYR A 231 -11.58 -1.60 10.07
CA TYR A 231 -11.08 -1.19 8.75
C TYR A 231 -11.87 -1.85 7.59
N THR A 232 -11.91 -1.22 6.41
CA THR A 232 -12.37 -1.83 5.14
C THR A 232 -11.19 -2.11 4.20
N GLY A 233 -11.44 -2.69 3.02
CA GLY A 233 -10.42 -2.78 1.97
C GLY A 233 -9.79 -1.42 1.62
N ASP A 234 -10.62 -0.38 1.52
CA ASP A 234 -10.20 0.98 1.15
C ASP A 234 -9.31 1.62 2.23
N CYS A 235 -9.62 1.35 3.50
CA CYS A 235 -8.74 1.72 4.62
C CYS A 235 -7.32 1.14 4.47
N LEU A 236 -7.18 -0.07 3.94
CA LEU A 236 -5.86 -0.67 3.69
C LEU A 236 -5.13 0.01 2.52
N GLY A 237 -5.88 0.46 1.51
CA GLY A 237 -5.38 1.33 0.44
C GLY A 237 -4.84 2.65 0.99
N ALA A 238 -5.61 3.30 1.86
CA ALA A 238 -5.18 4.53 2.53
C ALA A 238 -3.94 4.33 3.41
N VAL A 239 -3.87 3.24 4.20
CA VAL A 239 -2.68 2.89 4.98
C VAL A 239 -1.47 2.71 4.08
N GLN A 240 -1.63 2.05 2.93
CA GLN A 240 -0.55 1.85 1.97
C GLN A 240 -0.05 3.20 1.41
N GLN A 241 -0.95 4.06 0.93
CA GLN A 241 -0.58 5.35 0.34
C GLN A 241 0.10 6.29 1.35
N VAL A 242 -0.45 6.39 2.56
CA VAL A 242 0.13 7.23 3.62
C VAL A 242 1.49 6.68 4.05
N SER A 243 1.63 5.37 4.22
CA SER A 243 2.91 4.74 4.59
C SER A 243 3.99 4.98 3.51
N GLU A 244 3.61 4.92 2.24
CA GLU A 244 4.53 5.16 1.12
C GLU A 244 5.04 6.62 1.10
N ILE A 245 4.15 7.60 1.25
CA ILE A 245 4.52 9.02 1.33
C ILE A 245 5.41 9.29 2.54
N ILE A 246 5.08 8.74 3.70
CA ILE A 246 5.87 8.90 4.92
C ILE A 246 7.27 8.29 4.72
N LEU A 247 7.40 7.16 4.05
CA LEU A 247 8.72 6.58 3.73
C LEU A 247 9.55 7.51 2.84
N TYR A 248 8.98 8.08 1.77
CA TYR A 248 9.71 9.05 0.94
C TYR A 248 10.11 10.30 1.73
N LEU A 249 9.23 10.82 2.57
CA LEU A 249 9.53 11.95 3.44
C LEU A 249 10.67 11.63 4.43
N MET A 250 10.63 10.46 5.05
CA MET A 250 11.68 10.01 5.96
C MET A 250 13.02 9.86 5.26
N VAL A 251 13.05 9.31 4.05
CA VAL A 251 14.27 9.24 3.25
C VAL A 251 14.88 10.62 3.06
N LEU A 252 14.10 11.62 2.67
CA LEU A 252 14.59 13.00 2.53
C LEU A 252 15.08 13.62 3.83
N LEU A 253 14.39 13.36 4.95
CA LEU A 253 14.76 13.90 6.26
C LEU A 253 16.04 13.25 6.80
N LEU A 254 16.12 11.93 6.74
CA LEU A 254 17.24 11.15 7.27
C LEU A 254 18.51 11.39 6.45
N TRP A 255 18.39 11.68 5.15
CA TRP A 255 19.56 11.95 4.32
C TRP A 255 20.30 13.22 4.67
N LYS A 256 19.72 14.13 5.45
CA LYS A 256 20.47 15.26 6.00
C LYS A 256 21.51 14.82 7.05
N PHE A 257 21.40 13.59 7.54
CA PHE A 257 22.22 13.02 8.60
C PHE A 257 23.06 11.81 8.14
N ILE A 258 22.95 11.41 6.86
CA ILE A 258 23.69 10.33 6.21
C ILE A 258 24.60 10.93 5.14
#